data_AF-A0A3A0DD61-F1
#
_entry.id   AF-A0A3A0DD61-F1
#
_cell.length_a   1.000
_cell.length_b   1.000
_cell.length_c   1.000
_cell.angle_alpha   90.00
_cell.angle_beta   90.00
_cell.angle_gamma   90.00
#
_symmetry.space_group_name_H-M   'P 1'
#
loop_
_entity.id
_entity.type
_entity.pdbx_description
1 polymer ?
#
loop_
_entity_poly.entity_id
_entity_poly.type
_entity_poly.pdbx_seq_one_letter_code
_entity_poly.pdbx_strand_id
1 'polypeptide(L)'
;MTAMQHIDYNSIAEIYDVYVTANYDIPFFLSEIKPVQGPILELMAGTGRLSLPLIESGAKLTCVDSSHARRPVAKVATTRIACRGCLC
;
A
#
# COMPACT_ATOMS: atom_id res chain seq x y z
N MET A 1 10.09 -23.63 -21.13
CA MET A 1 9.48 -22.91 -19.99
C MET A 1 9.58 -21.43 -20.30
N THR A 2 8.49 -20.82 -20.75
CA THR A 2 8.48 -19.39 -21.11
C THR A 2 8.48 -18.58 -19.82
N ALA A 3 9.43 -17.66 -19.65
CA ALA A 3 9.45 -16.78 -18.50
C ALA A 3 8.20 -15.88 -18.51
N MET A 4 7.46 -15.85 -17.41
CA MET A 4 6.35 -14.92 -17.23
C MET A 4 6.93 -13.51 -17.20
N GLN A 5 6.54 -12.67 -18.16
CA GLN A 5 6.98 -11.27 -18.14
C GLN A 5 6.31 -10.57 -16.96
N HIS A 6 7.14 -10.10 -16.02
CA HIS A 6 6.68 -9.30 -14.90
C HIS A 6 6.59 -7.83 -15.31
N ILE A 7 5.50 -7.18 -14.96
CA ILE A 7 5.34 -5.73 -15.11
C ILE A 7 6.26 -5.06 -14.08
N ASP A 8 7.15 -4.17 -14.54
CA ASP A 8 7.97 -3.34 -13.67
C ASP A 8 7.16 -2.15 -13.15
N TYR A 9 6.45 -2.36 -12.05
CA TYR A 9 5.65 -1.31 -11.40
C TYR A 9 6.49 -0.13 -10.90
N ASN A 10 7.80 -0.29 -10.68
CA ASN A 10 8.66 0.81 -10.27
C ASN A 10 8.74 1.88 -11.35
N SER A 11 8.86 1.45 -12.61
CA SER A 11 9.00 2.36 -13.76
C SER A 11 7.78 3.24 -14.03
N ILE A 12 6.59 2.81 -13.58
CA ILE A 12 5.32 3.49 -13.86
C ILE A 12 4.66 4.11 -12.63
N ALA A 13 5.20 3.90 -11.43
CA ALA A 13 4.58 4.34 -10.18
C ALA A 13 4.30 5.85 -10.15
N GLU A 14 5.25 6.67 -10.58
CA GLU A 14 5.09 8.14 -10.63
C GLU A 14 3.98 8.57 -11.61
N ILE A 15 3.83 7.86 -12.73
CA ILE A 15 2.76 8.12 -13.71
C ILE A 15 1.41 7.71 -13.12
N TYR A 16 1.38 6.60 -12.38
CA TYR A 16 0.15 6.11 -11.75
C TYR A 16 -0.40 7.07 -10.70
N ASP A 17 0.47 7.71 -9.90
CA ASP A 17 0.06 8.72 -8.92
C ASP A 17 -0.62 9.95 -9.57
N VAL A 18 -0.17 10.33 -10.77
CA VAL A 18 -0.76 11.45 -11.52
C VAL A 18 -2.05 11.03 -12.22
N TYR A 19 -2.09 9.81 -12.76
CA TYR A 19 -3.23 9.31 -13.53
C TYR A 19 -4.41 8.89 -12.62
N VAL A 20 -4.13 8.22 -11.50
CA VAL A 20 -5.14 7.65 -10.60
C VAL A 20 -5.42 8.60 -9.45
N THR A 21 -6.34 9.54 -9.69
CA THR A 21 -6.79 10.53 -8.70
C THR A 21 -8.17 10.20 -8.11
N ALA A 22 -8.67 8.99 -8.36
CA ALA A 22 -9.96 8.53 -7.84
C ALA A 22 -9.98 8.59 -6.30
N ASN A 23 -11.06 9.11 -5.74
CA ASN A 23 -11.27 9.22 -4.29
C ASN A 23 -12.65 8.74 -3.85
N TYR A 24 -13.52 8.37 -4.79
CA TYR A 24 -14.91 7.97 -4.52
C TYR A 24 -15.04 6.65 -3.75
N ASP A 25 -14.00 5.83 -3.77
CA ASP A 25 -13.92 4.53 -3.09
C ASP A 25 -13.38 4.63 -1.66
N ILE A 26 -12.72 5.73 -1.29
CA ILE A 26 -12.20 5.97 0.06
C ILE A 26 -13.28 5.83 1.15
N PRO A 27 -14.49 6.43 0.99
CA PRO A 27 -15.54 6.30 2.01
C PRO A 27 -15.99 4.86 2.25
N PHE A 28 -15.98 4.04 1.20
CA PHE A 28 -16.30 2.62 1.31
C PHE A 28 -15.27 1.91 2.20
N PHE A 29 -13.97 2.04 1.91
CA PHE A 29 -12.93 1.40 2.71
C PHE A 29 -12.90 1.90 4.15
N LEU A 30 -13.15 3.20 4.40
CA LEU A 30 -13.30 3.74 5.75
C LEU A 30 -14.45 3.08 6.51
N SER A 31 -15.58 2.79 5.84
CA SER A 31 -16.70 2.07 6.47
C SER A 31 -16.37 0.61 6.78
N GLU A 32 -15.62 -0.06 5.90
CA GLU A 32 -15.22 -1.46 6.08
C GLU A 32 -14.26 -1.66 7.25
N ILE A 33 -13.36 -0.70 7.50
CA ILE A 33 -12.39 -0.81 8.61
C ILE A 33 -12.97 -0.38 9.97
N LYS A 34 -14.05 0.40 9.98
CA LYS A 34 -14.67 0.92 11.22
C LYS A 34 -15.03 -0.16 12.26
N PRO A 35 -15.59 -1.34 11.91
CA PRO A 35 -15.87 -2.40 12.89
C PRO A 35 -14.63 -3.18 13.35
N VAL A 36 -13.46 -2.96 12.73
CA VAL A 36 -12.24 -3.74 13.00
C VAL A 36 -11.51 -3.19 14.23
N GLN A 37 -11.31 -4.03 15.25
CA GLN A 37 -10.65 -3.66 16.51
C GLN A 37 -9.17 -4.13 16.58
N GLY A 38 -8.62 -4.60 15.47
CA GLY A 38 -7.30 -5.23 15.39
C GLY A 38 -6.37 -4.61 14.34
N PRO A 39 -5.15 -5.15 14.19
CA PRO A 39 -4.25 -4.76 13.10
C PRO A 39 -4.84 -5.15 11.74
N ILE A 40 -4.63 -4.32 10.73
CA ILE A 40 -5.12 -4.51 9.37
C ILE A 40 -3.92 -4.66 8.43
N LEU A 41 -3.98 -5.59 7.48
CA LEU A 41 -2.97 -5.76 6.44
C LEU A 41 -3.54 -5.28 5.10
N GLU A 42 -2.86 -4.32 4.47
CA GLU A 42 -3.11 -3.86 3.11
C GLU A 42 -2.01 -4.42 2.18
N LEU A 43 -2.45 -5.17 1.17
CA LEU A 43 -1.59 -5.69 0.12
C LEU A 43 -1.66 -4.78 -1.10
N MET A 44 -0.56 -4.68 -1.83
CA MET A 44 -0.43 -3.82 -3.02
C MET A 44 -0.73 -2.35 -2.70
N ALA A 45 -0.22 -1.87 -1.56
CA ALA A 45 -0.50 -0.53 -1.03
C ALA A 45 -0.01 0.61 -1.95
N GLY A 46 0.88 0.32 -2.90
CA GLY A 46 1.50 1.30 -3.78
C GLY A 46 2.08 2.48 -3.00
N THR A 47 1.70 3.68 -3.40
CA THR A 47 2.13 4.96 -2.81
C THR A 47 1.24 5.44 -1.66
N GLY A 48 0.19 4.68 -1.31
CA GLY A 48 -0.62 4.91 -0.13
C GLY A 48 -1.88 5.75 -0.31
N ARG A 49 -2.47 5.80 -1.53
CA ARG A 49 -3.74 6.51 -1.80
C ARG A 49 -4.87 6.11 -0.85
N LEU A 50 -5.00 4.82 -0.54
CA LEU A 50 -5.94 4.31 0.47
C LEU A 50 -5.31 4.25 1.85
N SER A 51 -4.05 3.83 1.95
CA SER A 51 -3.34 3.67 3.22
C SER A 51 -3.38 4.93 4.08
N LEU A 52 -3.12 6.10 3.48
CA LEU A 52 -3.03 7.38 4.20
C LEU A 52 -4.36 7.75 4.87
N PRO A 53 -5.52 7.86 4.16
CA PRO A 53 -6.81 8.10 4.79
C PRO A 53 -7.17 7.08 5.89
N LEU A 54 -6.85 5.80 5.70
CA LEU A 54 -7.15 4.76 6.67
C LEU A 54 -6.30 4.93 7.94
N ILE A 55 -5.01 5.22 7.82
CA ILE A 55 -4.12 5.53 8.94
C ILE A 55 -4.59 6.79 9.67
N GLU A 56 -4.96 7.84 8.94
CA GLU A 56 -5.47 9.10 9.49
C GLU A 56 -6.78 8.91 10.27
N SER A 57 -7.60 7.92 9.90
CA SER A 57 -8.79 7.53 10.66
C SER A 57 -8.50 6.77 11.96
N GLY A 58 -7.23 6.46 12.23
CA GLY A 58 -6.76 5.76 13.44
C GLY A 58 -6.55 4.26 13.26
N ALA A 59 -6.61 3.75 12.03
CA ALA A 59 -6.39 2.33 11.75
C ALA A 59 -4.94 1.91 12.06
N LYS A 60 -4.78 0.74 12.68
CA LYS A 60 -3.47 0.08 12.87
C LYS A 60 -3.11 -0.70 11.61
N LEU A 61 -2.66 0.00 10.58
CA LEU A 61 -2.44 -0.56 9.25
C LEU A 61 -0.99 -1.06 9.06
N THR A 62 -0.85 -2.21 8.39
CA THR A 62 0.39 -2.79 7.86
C THR A 62 0.27 -2.79 6.34
N CYS A 63 1.17 -2.13 5.63
CA CYS A 63 1.10 -1.92 4.19
C CYS A 63 2.26 -2.67 3.54
N VAL A 64 1.96 -3.50 2.55
CA VAL A 64 2.93 -4.31 1.82
C VAL A 64 2.76 -4.04 0.33
N ASP A 65 3.85 -3.67 -0.34
CA ASP A 65 3.92 -3.56 -1.78
C ASP A 65 5.25 -4.12 -2.28
N SER A 66 5.25 -4.68 -3.50
CA SER A 66 6.45 -5.20 -4.15
C SER A 66 7.28 -4.11 -4.83
N SER A 67 6.67 -2.95 -5.13
CA SER A 67 7.32 -1.80 -5.74
C SER A 67 8.13 -0.99 -4.71
N HIS A 68 9.25 -0.45 -5.16
CA HIS A 68 10.16 0.43 -4.41
C HIS A 68 9.77 1.91 -4.49
N ALA A 69 8.57 2.24 -4.98
CA ALA A 69 8.12 3.63 -5.10
C ALA A 69 8.08 4.30 -3.70
N ARG A 70 8.94 5.31 -3.51
CA ARG A 70 9.37 5.77 -2.18
C ARG A 70 8.78 7.16 -1.88
N ARG A 71 7.72 7.23 -1.06
CA ARG A 71 7.32 8.42 -0.25
C ARG A 71 6.75 7.94 1.10
N PRO A 72 6.92 8.69 2.21
CA PRO A 72 6.86 8.10 3.55
C PRO A 72 5.40 7.91 3.97
N VAL A 73 4.87 6.70 3.84
CA VAL A 73 3.71 6.30 4.64
C VAL A 73 4.21 6.17 6.08
N ALA A 74 3.76 7.10 6.93
CA ALA A 74 4.17 7.25 8.31
C ALA A 74 4.08 5.92 9.07
N LYS A 75 5.24 5.43 9.55
CA LYS A 75 5.39 4.35 10.55
C LYS A 75 4.37 3.22 10.43
N VAL A 76 4.25 2.67 9.24
CA VAL A 76 3.66 1.36 9.09
C VAL A 76 4.80 0.35 9.23
N ALA A 77 4.62 -0.67 10.06
CA ALA A 77 5.55 -1.78 10.12
C ALA A 77 5.55 -2.48 8.75
N THR A 78 6.32 -1.99 7.80
CA THR A 78 6.58 -2.60 6.49
C THR A 78 7.34 -3.90 6.77
N THR A 79 6.60 -4.93 7.13
CA THR A 79 7.15 -6.27 7.30
C THR A 79 7.42 -6.76 5.89
N ARG A 80 8.66 -6.56 5.44
CA ARG A 80 9.17 -7.07 4.17
C ARG A 80 8.95 -8.58 4.12
N ILE A 81 7.89 -9.04 3.45
CA ILE A 81 7.86 -10.39 2.89
C ILE A 81 8.46 -10.29 1.49
N ALA A 82 9.77 -10.08 1.45
CA ALA A 82 10.60 -10.52 0.35
C ALA A 82 11.95 -10.94 0.96
N CYS A 83 12.15 -12.26 1.02
CA CYS A 83 13.43 -12.98 1.09
C CYS A 83 14.66 -12.21 1.63
N ARG A 84 15.12 -12.65 2.81
CA ARG A 84 16.48 -12.49 3.39
C ARG A 84 16.97 -11.04 3.58
N GLY A 85 16.99 -10.60 4.84
CA GLY A 85 17.79 -9.44 5.27
C GLY A 85 16.96 -8.19 5.51
N CYS A 86 16.18 -8.21 6.59
CA CYS A 86 15.41 -7.07 7.03
C CYS A 86 16.34 -6.01 7.66
N LEU A 87 16.38 -4.81 7.08
CA LEU A 87 16.69 -3.55 7.78
C LEU A 87 15.90 -2.45 7.08
N CYS A 88 14.91 -1.93 7.80
CA CYS A 88 14.17 -0.67 7.61
C CYS A 88 14.08 -0.14 6.16
#